data_AF-A0A920UHE4-F1
#
_entry.id   AF-A0A920UHE4-F1
#
_cell.length_a   1.000
_cell.length_b   1.000
_cell.length_c   1.000
_cell.angle_alpha   90.00
_cell.angle_beta   90.00
_cell.angle_gamma   90.00
#
_symmetry.space_group_name_H-M   'P 1'
#
loop_
_entity.id
_entity.type
_entity.pdbx_description
1 polymer ?
#
loop_
_entity_poly.entity_id
_entity_poly.type
_entity_poly.pdbx_seq_one_letter_code
_entity_poly.pdbx_strand_id
1 'polypeptide(L)'
;MFFFGLLGLAMRWLNMPVVPLALALVLGGQLEEHLRVALTGSRGDVSIFFTSPVSLLFLILSVVSIFWSFYAARLGKKTQQITP
;
A
#
# COMPACT_ATOMS: atom_id res chain seq x y z
N MET A 1 -6.59 7.66 -26.85
CA MET A 1 -5.41 6.90 -27.36
C MET A 1 -4.10 7.49 -26.84
N PHE A 2 -3.83 8.79 -27.00
CA PHE A 2 -2.62 9.43 -26.43
C PHE A 2 -2.48 9.28 -24.91
N PHE A 3 -3.59 9.39 -24.17
CA PHE A 3 -3.61 9.24 -22.71
C PHE A 3 -3.10 7.86 -22.24
N PHE A 4 -3.57 6.78 -22.86
CA PHE A 4 -3.12 5.42 -22.55
C PHE A 4 -1.64 5.19 -22.92
N GLY A 5 -1.14 5.83 -23.97
CA GLY A 5 0.29 5.80 -24.32
C GLY A 5 1.17 6.50 -23.28
N LEU A 6 0.72 7.65 -22.75
CA LEU A 6 1.42 8.36 -21.67
C LEU A 6 1.36 7.57 -20.36
N LEU A 7 0.23 6.94 -20.07
CA LEU A 7 0.04 6.09 -18.88
C LEU A 7 0.96 4.86 -18.95
N GLY A 8 1.06 4.20 -20.10
CA GLY A 8 2.00 3.10 -20.33
C GLY A 8 3.48 3.52 -20.20
N LEU A 9 3.83 4.74 -20.63
CA LEU A 9 5.18 5.28 -20.44
C LEU A 9 5.47 5.57 -18.94
N ALA A 10 4.50 6.12 -18.21
CA ALA A 10 4.62 6.34 -16.77
C ALA A 10 4.80 5.02 -16.00
N MET A 11 4.05 3.97 -16.36
CA MET A 11 4.20 2.64 -15.76
C MET A 11 5.60 2.05 -15.99
N ARG A 12 6.18 2.30 -17.18
CA ARG A 12 7.56 1.90 -17.49
C ARG A 12 8.59 2.66 -16.66
N TRP A 13 8.37 3.95 -16.37
CA TRP A 13 9.22 4.73 -15.46
C TRP A 13 9.15 4.24 -14.02
N LEU A 14 7.97 3.82 -13.57
CA LEU A 14 7.76 3.23 -12.25
C LEU A 14 8.24 1.78 -12.12
N ASN A 15 8.77 1.17 -13.19
CA ASN A 15 9.15 -0.25 -13.25
C ASN A 15 8.07 -1.19 -12.69
N MET A 16 6.79 -0.78 -12.70
CA MET A 16 5.72 -1.57 -12.12
C MET A 16 5.41 -2.73 -13.06
N PRO A 17 5.58 -3.99 -12.61
CA PRO A 17 5.19 -5.13 -13.42
C PRO A 17 3.67 -5.12 -13.63
N VAL A 18 3.21 -5.76 -14.71
CA VAL A 18 1.77 -5.88 -15.03
C VAL A 18 1.01 -6.63 -13.92
N VAL A 19 1.69 -7.55 -13.23
CA VAL A 19 1.13 -8.37 -12.15
C VAL A 19 0.59 -7.53 -10.98
N PRO A 20 1.37 -6.64 -10.32
CA PRO A 20 0.85 -5.79 -9.25
C PRO A 20 -0.28 -4.86 -9.69
N LEU A 21 -0.33 -4.46 -10.97
CA LEU A 21 -1.46 -3.69 -11.48
C LEU A 21 -2.76 -4.53 -11.49
N ALA A 22 -2.68 -5.77 -11.97
CA ALA A 22 -3.81 -6.69 -11.96
C ALA A 22 -4.26 -7.03 -10.52
N LEU A 23 -3.30 -7.24 -9.61
CA LEU A 23 -3.59 -7.45 -8.19
C LEU A 23 -4.27 -6.22 -7.57
N ALA A 24 -3.77 -5.02 -7.83
CA ALA A 24 -4.40 -3.78 -7.37
C ALA A 24 -5.83 -3.61 -7.91
N LEU A 25 -6.10 -4.04 -9.13
CA LEU A 25 -7.45 -4.01 -9.71
C LEU A 25 -8.40 -5.01 -9.02
N VAL A 26 -7.94 -6.23 -8.79
CA VAL A 26 -8.72 -7.28 -8.09
C VAL A 26 -8.99 -6.92 -6.63
N LEU A 27 -7.95 -6.45 -5.93
CA LEU A 27 -8.02 -6.07 -4.52
C LEU A 27 -8.69 -4.70 -4.33
N GLY A 28 -8.69 -3.85 -5.36
CA GLY A 28 -9.21 -2.49 -5.27
C GLY A 28 -10.68 -2.44 -4.90
N GLY A 29 -11.50 -3.31 -5.50
CA GLY A 29 -12.92 -3.41 -5.15
C GLY A 29 -13.14 -3.85 -3.69
N GLN A 30 -12.35 -4.80 -3.21
CA GLN A 30 -12.41 -5.24 -1.81
C GLN A 30 -11.98 -4.12 -0.86
N LEU A 31 -10.92 -3.38 -1.22
CA LEU A 31 -10.44 -2.25 -0.43
C LEU A 31 -11.52 -1.16 -0.29
N GLU A 32 -12.21 -0.81 -1.38
CA GLU A 32 -13.30 0.16 -1.35
C GLU A 32 -14.46 -0.31 -0.46
N GLU A 33 -14.85 -1.58 -0.57
CA GLU A 33 -15.91 -2.16 0.24
C GLU A 33 -15.57 -2.10 1.74
N HIS A 34 -14.35 -2.49 2.12
CA HIS A 34 -13.90 -2.40 3.51
C HIS A 34 -13.83 -0.95 4.01
N LEU A 35 -13.37 -0.01 3.17
CA LEU A 35 -13.36 1.41 3.49
C LEU A 35 -14.78 1.94 3.70
N ARG A 36 -15.72 1.58 2.82
CA ARG A 36 -17.13 1.95 2.90
C ARG A 36 -17.79 1.39 4.16
N VAL A 37 -17.56 0.12 4.49
CA VAL A 37 -18.08 -0.50 5.71
C VAL A 37 -17.55 0.22 6.95
N ALA A 38 -16.24 0.51 6.99
CA ALA A 38 -15.63 1.23 8.11
C ALA A 38 -16.23 2.63 8.28
N LEU A 39 -16.33 3.41 7.19
CA LEU A 39 -16.88 4.77 7.22
C LEU A 39 -18.38 4.77 7.54
N THR A 40 -19.15 3.85 6.98
CA THR A 40 -20.59 3.74 7.25
C THR A 40 -20.84 3.34 8.71
N GLY A 41 -20.06 2.40 9.24
CA GLY A 41 -20.09 2.01 10.65
C GLY A 41 -19.73 3.16 11.59
N SER A 42 -18.88 4.08 11.13
CA SER A 42 -18.49 5.29 11.86
C SER A 42 -19.40 6.52 11.64
N ARG A 43 -20.51 6.39 10.88
CA ARG A 43 -21.32 7.56 10.48
C ARG A 43 -20.54 8.63 9.70
N GLY A 44 -19.52 8.21 8.94
CA GLY A 44 -18.69 9.08 8.11
C GLY A 44 -17.48 9.70 8.81
N ASP A 45 -17.29 9.48 10.12
CA ASP A 45 -16.15 10.02 10.85
C ASP A 45 -14.85 9.24 10.56
N VAL A 46 -13.86 9.90 9.94
CA VAL A 46 -12.51 9.30 9.74
C VAL A 46 -11.76 9.09 11.06
N SER A 47 -12.26 9.63 12.17
CA SER A 47 -11.72 9.47 13.51
C SER A 47 -11.71 8.02 13.99
N ILE A 48 -12.50 7.10 13.42
CA ILE A 48 -12.47 5.68 13.80
C ILE A 48 -11.12 5.01 13.63
N PHE A 49 -10.28 5.48 12.71
CA PHE A 49 -8.93 4.94 12.55
C PHE A 49 -8.05 5.21 13.78
N PHE A 50 -8.36 6.27 14.56
CA PHE A 50 -7.67 6.63 15.80
C PHE A 50 -8.41 6.15 17.06
N THR A 51 -9.75 6.11 17.02
CA THR A 51 -10.58 5.66 18.15
C THR A 51 -10.57 4.13 18.31
N SER A 52 -10.44 3.38 17.21
CA SER A 52 -10.42 1.91 17.25
C SER A 52 -9.02 1.43 17.67
N PRO A 53 -8.87 0.74 18.82
CA PRO A 53 -7.57 0.32 19.32
C PRO A 53 -6.83 -0.64 18.37
N VAL A 54 -7.58 -1.45 17.60
CA VAL A 54 -7.03 -2.36 16.59
C VAL A 54 -6.47 -1.59 15.38
N SER A 55 -7.22 -0.62 14.85
CA SER A 55 -6.73 0.23 13.74
C SER A 55 -5.53 1.07 14.15
N LEU A 56 -5.56 1.63 15.36
CA LEU A 56 -4.44 2.41 15.90
C LEU A 56 -3.17 1.56 16.00
N LEU A 57 -3.28 0.34 16.54
CA LEU A 57 -2.15 -0.60 16.59
C LEU A 57 -1.60 -0.90 15.19
N PHE A 58 -2.46 -1.16 14.22
CA PHE A 58 -2.03 -1.47 12.85
C PHE A 58 -1.38 -0.27 12.15
N LEU A 59 -1.90 0.94 12.40
CA LEU A 59 -1.34 2.19 11.89
C LEU A 59 0.04 2.45 12.48
N ILE A 60 0.21 2.28 13.80
CA ILE A 60 1.51 2.39 14.48
C ILE A 60 2.49 1.35 13.90
N LEU A 61 2.07 0.09 13.77
CA LEU A 61 2.90 -0.97 13.18
C LEU A 61 3.33 -0.63 11.75
N SER A 62 2.42 -0.12 10.93
CA SER A 62 2.72 0.30 9.55
C SER A 62 3.78 1.41 9.52
N VAL A 63 3.61 2.45 10.35
CA VAL A 63 4.58 3.54 10.49
C VAL A 63 5.94 3.02 10.96
N VAL A 64 5.97 2.19 12.02
CA VAL A 64 7.20 1.59 12.53
C VAL A 64 7.87 0.72 11.47
N SER A 65 7.11 -0.06 10.70
CA SER A 65 7.64 -0.91 9.63
C SER A 65 8.25 -0.09 8.50
N ILE A 66 7.61 1.01 8.10
CA ILE A 66 8.17 1.93 7.09
C ILE A 66 9.45 2.59 7.60
N PHE A 67 9.45 3.10 8.83
CA PHE A 67 10.66 3.69 9.43
C PHE A 67 11.77 2.66 9.57
N TRP A 68 11.46 1.46 10.07
CA TRP A 68 12.40 0.36 10.18
C TRP A 68 12.95 -0.05 8.81
N SER A 69 12.09 -0.21 7.80
CA SER A 69 12.49 -0.51 6.43
C SER A 69 13.36 0.60 5.84
N PHE A 70 13.06 1.87 6.12
CA PHE A 70 13.85 3.00 5.63
C PHE A 70 15.23 3.08 6.31
N TYR A 71 15.31 2.90 7.63
CA TYR A 71 16.58 2.82 8.37
C TYR A 71 17.37 1.56 7.98
N ALA A 72 16.72 0.41 7.89
CA ALA A 72 17.33 -0.85 7.47
C ALA A 72 17.75 -0.82 5.99
N ALA A 73 17.01 -0.16 5.09
CA ALA A 73 17.40 0.01 3.70
C ALA A 73 18.64 0.91 3.56
N ARG A 74 18.88 1.83 4.50
CA ARG A 74 20.15 2.58 4.59
C ARG A 74 21.30 1.73 5.13
N LEU A 75 21.05 0.73 5.98
CA LEU A 75 22.06 -0.19 6.53
C LEU A 75 22.23 -1.50 5.72
N GLY A 76 21.33 -1.79 4.77
CA GLY A 76 21.06 -3.13 4.27
C GLY A 76 21.34 -3.38 2.79
N LYS A 77 22.33 -2.70 2.18
CA LYS A 77 22.90 -3.17 0.90
C LYS A 77 23.73 -4.46 1.12
N LYS A 78 23.16 -5.58 1.60
CA LYS A 78 23.90 -6.87 1.67
C LYS A 78 23.13 -8.17 1.98
N THR A 79 21.85 -8.33 1.62
CA THR A 79 21.18 -9.65 1.84
C THR A 79 20.19 -10.05 0.72
N GLN A 80 20.69 -10.18 -0.52
CA GLN A 80 19.99 -10.87 -1.64
C GLN A 80 21.03 -11.56 -2.58
N GLN A 81 22.02 -12.25 -2.01
CA GLN A 81 23.04 -13.04 -2.72
C GLN A 81 23.36 -14.32 -1.91
N ILE A 82 22.36 -15.16 -1.69
CA ILE A 82 22.46 -16.55 -1.19
C ILE A 82 21.04 -17.13 -1.42
N THR A 83 20.82 -18.16 -2.23
CA THR A 83 21.46 -19.49 -2.22
C THR A 83 21.30 -20.13 -3.63
N PRO A 84 22.02 -21.23 -3.95
CA PRO A 84 22.57 -21.60 -5.26
C PRO A 84 21.55 -22.10 -6.30
#